data_AF-A0A5J4PT87-F1
#
_entry.id   AF-A0A5J4PT87-F1
#
_cell.length_a   1.000
_cell.length_b   1.000
_cell.length_c   1.000
_cell.angle_alpha   90.00
_cell.angle_beta   90.00
_cell.angle_gamma   90.00
#
_symmetry.space_group_name_H-M   'P 1'
#
loop_
_entity.id
_entity.type
_entity.pdbx_description
1 polymer ?
#
loop_
_entity_poly.entity_id
_entity_poly.type
_entity_poly.pdbx_seq_one_letter_code
_entity_poly.pdbx_strand_id
1 'polypeptide(L)'
;MTMARNGREIFVTGHSEYSPFTLDMEYRRDKEKGIDVNIPENYYIDNDFNKKPLVRWRGHANLLFANWLNYYVYQETPYNIQDIK
;
A
#
# COMPACT_ATOMS: atom_id res chain seq x y z
N MET A 1 -6.79 7.12 5.79
CA MET A 1 -6.07 6.69 7.01
C MET A 1 -6.76 7.34 8.20
N THR A 2 -7.01 6.57 9.25
CA THR A 2 -7.46 7.10 10.55
C THR A 2 -6.50 6.62 11.64
N MET A 3 -6.41 7.37 12.72
CA MET A 3 -5.51 7.06 13.84
C MET A 3 -6.29 7.14 15.15
N ALA A 4 -5.92 6.29 16.11
CA ALA A 4 -6.47 6.28 17.46
C ALA A 4 -5.35 6.16 18.50
N ARG A 5 -5.69 6.43 19.76
CA ARG A 5 -4.80 6.28 20.93
C ARG A 5 -3.41 6.89 20.70
N ASN A 6 -3.38 8.11 20.18
CA ASN A 6 -2.17 8.88 19.88
C ASN A 6 -1.17 8.16 18.97
N GLY A 7 -1.67 7.49 17.93
CA GLY A 7 -0.80 6.83 16.93
C GLY A 7 -0.33 5.42 17.32
N ARG A 8 -0.78 4.89 18.47
CA ARG A 8 -0.63 3.46 18.80
C ARG A 8 -1.44 2.55 17.88
N GLU A 9 -2.49 3.09 17.25
CA GLU A 9 -3.34 2.39 16.30
C GLU A 9 -3.46 3.24 15.04
N ILE A 10 -3.06 2.68 13.90
CA ILE A 10 -3.12 3.31 12.59
C ILE A 10 -3.88 2.38 11.66
N PHE A 11 -4.96 2.87 11.07
CA PHE A 11 -5.83 2.09 10.19
C PHE A 11 -5.67 2.56 8.74
N VAL A 12 -5.31 1.61 7.87
CA VAL A 12 -5.14 1.82 6.43
C VAL A 12 -6.07 0.85 5.72
N THR A 13 -7.08 1.37 5.03
CA THR A 13 -8.12 0.57 4.36
C THR A 13 -7.81 0.28 2.89
N GLY A 14 -6.72 0.85 2.37
CA GLY A 14 -6.22 0.58 1.03
C GLY A 14 -4.90 -0.16 1.09
N HIS A 15 -4.36 -0.45 -0.09
CA HIS A 15 -3.15 -1.26 -0.26
C HIS A 15 -1.96 -0.44 -0.75
N SER A 16 -1.48 0.50 0.08
CA SER A 16 -0.33 1.34 -0.26
C SER A 16 0.94 0.52 -0.55
N GLU A 17 1.05 -0.69 0.01
CA GLU A 17 2.15 -1.63 -0.16
C GLU A 17 2.19 -2.33 -1.51
N TYR A 18 1.11 -2.24 -2.31
CA TYR A 18 1.03 -2.99 -3.56
C TYR A 18 2.13 -2.62 -4.54
N SER A 19 2.67 -3.66 -5.16
CA SER A 19 3.61 -3.54 -6.26
C SER A 19 2.91 -3.11 -7.54
N PRO A 20 3.63 -2.57 -8.53
CA PRO A 20 3.04 -2.04 -9.76
C PRO A 20 2.09 -2.99 -10.47
N PHE A 21 2.30 -4.30 -10.39
CA PHE A 21 1.54 -5.33 -11.10
C PHE A 21 0.56 -6.11 -10.22
N THR A 22 0.40 -5.76 -8.94
CA THR A 22 -0.48 -6.55 -8.05
C THR A 22 -1.94 -6.53 -8.53
N LEU A 23 -2.50 -5.35 -8.81
CA LEU A 23 -3.87 -5.25 -9.36
C LEU A 23 -3.98 -5.85 -10.77
N ASP A 24 -2.93 -5.80 -11.59
CA ASP A 24 -2.90 -6.46 -12.91
C ASP A 24 -3.04 -7.98 -12.77
N MET A 25 -2.27 -8.58 -11.87
CA MET A 25 -2.35 -10.02 -11.59
C MET A 25 -3.73 -10.42 -11.06
N GLU A 26 -4.34 -9.62 -10.18
CA GLU A 26 -5.69 -9.87 -9.67
C GLU A 26 -6.74 -9.80 -10.78
N TYR A 27 -6.73 -8.73 -11.57
CA TYR A 27 -7.66 -8.55 -12.68
C TYR A 27 -7.53 -9.68 -13.72
N ARG A 28 -6.30 -10.03 -14.13
CA ARG A 28 -6.07 -11.14 -15.08
C ARG A 28 -6.52 -12.47 -14.52
N ARG A 29 -6.18 -12.78 -13.27
CA ARG A 29 -6.61 -14.01 -12.58
C ARG A 29 -8.13 -14.15 -12.58
N ASP A 30 -8.86 -13.07 -12.26
CA ASP A 30 -10.32 -13.13 -12.14
C ASP A 30 -11.00 -13.17 -13.51
N LYS A 31 -10.45 -12.46 -14.51
CA LYS A 31 -10.85 -12.57 -15.90
C LYS A 31 -10.65 -13.98 -16.48
N GLU A 32 -9.52 -14.63 -16.19
CA GLU A 32 -9.22 -16.00 -16.62
C GLU A 32 -10.19 -17.03 -16.01
N LYS A 33 -10.70 -16.75 -14.81
CA LYS A 33 -11.75 -17.55 -14.16
C LYS A 33 -13.15 -17.30 -14.72
N GLY A 34 -13.30 -16.36 -15.67
CA GLY A 34 -14.61 -15.96 -16.20
C GLY A 34 -15.46 -15.19 -15.21
N ILE A 35 -14.86 -14.60 -14.16
CA ILE A 35 -15.57 -13.73 -13.22
C ILE A 35 -15.83 -12.40 -13.92
N ASP A 36 -17.06 -11.90 -13.82
CA ASP A 36 -17.39 -10.54 -14.29
C ASP A 36 -16.74 -9.51 -13.36
N VAL A 37 -15.59 -8.98 -13.80
CA VAL A 37 -14.76 -8.04 -13.06
C VAL A 37 -14.43 -6.84 -13.92
N ASN A 38 -14.58 -5.65 -13.36
CA ASN A 38 -14.25 -4.40 -14.04
C ASN A 38 -12.74 -4.19 -14.10
N ILE A 39 -12.27 -3.48 -15.13
CA ILE A 39 -10.89 -3.01 -15.21
C ILE A 39 -10.61 -2.11 -13.99
N PRO A 40 -9.49 -2.29 -13.27
CA PRO A 40 -9.11 -1.41 -12.17
C PRO A 40 -9.03 0.06 -12.62
N GLU A 41 -9.77 0.92 -11.94
CA GLU A 41 -9.86 2.34 -12.31
C GLU A 41 -8.54 3.07 -12.11
N ASN A 42 -8.22 3.98 -13.04
CA ASN A 42 -7.02 4.85 -12.97
C ASN A 42 -5.69 4.09 -12.87
N TYR A 43 -5.69 2.80 -13.19
CA TYR A 43 -4.54 1.91 -13.02
C TYR A 43 -3.75 1.72 -14.30
N TYR A 44 -4.38 1.59 -15.47
CA TYR A 44 -3.69 1.44 -16.75
C TYR A 44 -3.64 2.75 -17.54
N ILE A 45 -2.65 2.89 -18.43
CA ILE A 45 -2.61 3.99 -19.41
C ILE A 45 -3.86 3.91 -20.29
N ASP A 46 -4.58 5.02 -20.44
CA ASP A 46 -5.81 5.15 -21.24
C ASP A 46 -6.90 4.10 -20.92
N ASN A 47 -6.92 3.56 -19.70
CA ASN A 47 -7.83 2.47 -19.27
C ASN A 47 -7.71 1.19 -20.12
N ASP A 48 -6.56 0.94 -20.75
CA ASP A 48 -6.30 -0.25 -21.56
C ASP A 48 -5.43 -1.26 -20.79
N PHE A 49 -6.02 -2.41 -20.42
CA PHE A 49 -5.33 -3.48 -19.67
C PHE A 49 -4.22 -4.19 -20.46
N ASN A 50 -4.05 -3.88 -21.75
CA ASN A 50 -2.89 -4.35 -22.55
C ASN A 50 -1.69 -3.40 -22.43
N LYS A 51 -1.89 -2.19 -21.87
CA LYS A 51 -0.82 -1.23 -21.60
C LYS A 51 -0.29 -1.39 -20.17
N LYS A 52 0.83 -0.72 -19.90
CA LYS A 52 1.48 -0.77 -18.57
C LYS A 52 0.64 -0.04 -17.50
N PRO A 53 0.75 -0.46 -16.23
CA PRO A 53 0.19 0.29 -15.11
C PRO A 53 0.83 1.68 -14.91
N LEU A 54 0.02 2.64 -14.48
CA LEU A 54 0.39 3.96 -14.00
C LEU A 54 0.61 3.93 -12.49
N VAL A 55 1.88 3.90 -12.06
CA VAL A 55 2.22 3.87 -10.63
C VAL A 55 2.15 5.28 -10.04
N ARG A 56 1.02 5.60 -9.41
CA ARG A 56 0.77 6.93 -8.80
C ARG A 56 0.83 6.94 -7.26
N TRP A 57 0.87 5.78 -6.60
CA TRP A 57 0.78 5.67 -5.13
C TRP A 57 2.12 5.51 -4.42
N ARG A 58 3.17 5.03 -5.11
CA ARG A 58 4.44 4.63 -4.48
C ARG A 58 5.10 5.71 -3.61
N GLY A 59 5.04 6.98 -4.02
CA GLY A 59 5.60 8.08 -3.23
C GLY A 59 4.95 8.18 -1.85
N HIS A 60 3.62 8.09 -1.79
CA HIS A 60 2.86 8.14 -0.54
C HIS A 60 3.05 6.86 0.28
N ALA A 61 3.20 5.70 -0.37
CA ALA A 61 3.51 4.45 0.30
C ALA A 61 4.85 4.53 1.05
N ASN A 62 5.90 5.03 0.39
CA ASN A 62 7.20 5.19 1.03
C ASN A 62 7.12 6.13 2.24
N LEU A 63 6.42 7.27 2.11
CA LEU A 63 6.22 8.20 3.21
C LEU A 63 5.43 7.58 4.36
N LEU A 64 4.39 6.80 4.06
CA LEU A 64 3.60 6.09 5.07
C LEU A 64 4.49 5.21 5.97
N PHE A 65 5.27 4.32 5.37
CA PHE A 65 6.10 3.38 6.13
C PHE A 65 7.28 4.08 6.81
N ALA A 66 7.93 5.03 6.15
CA ALA A 66 9.02 5.81 6.75
C ALA A 66 8.53 6.61 7.97
N ASN A 67 7.40 7.30 7.86
CA ASN A 67 6.84 8.07 8.96
C ASN A 67 6.37 7.17 10.10
N TRP A 68 5.72 6.05 9.78
CA TRP A 68 5.29 5.07 10.78
C TRP A 68 6.47 4.56 11.61
N LEU A 69 7.54 4.08 10.95
CA LEU A 69 8.71 3.56 11.65
C LEU A 69 9.42 4.64 12.48
N ASN A 70 9.63 5.82 11.91
CA ASN A 70 10.44 6.85 12.57
C ASN A 70 9.68 7.57 13.69
N TYR A 71 8.45 8.01 13.44
CA TYR A 71 7.74 8.93 14.32
C TYR A 71 6.71 8.24 15.22
N TYR A 72 6.29 7.01 14.91
CA TYR A 72 5.28 6.30 15.71
C TYR A 72 5.80 5.03 16.36
N VAL A 73 6.83 4.39 15.80
CA VAL A 73 7.47 3.22 16.42
C VAL A 73 8.71 3.63 17.19
N TYR A 74 9.73 4.17 16.51
CA TYR A 74 11.05 4.39 17.10
C TYR A 74 11.06 5.49 18.18
N GLN A 75 10.53 6.67 17.90
CA GLN A 75 10.58 7.81 18.84
C GLN A 75 9.63 7.65 20.03
N GLU A 76 8.50 6.97 19.83
CA GLU A 76 7.42 6.86 20.83
C GLU A 76 7.52 5.61 21.71
N THR A 77 8.41 4.67 21.39
CA THR A 77 8.63 3.46 22.18
C THR A 77 9.89 3.61 23.02
N PRO A 78 9.79 3.75 24.36
CA PRO A 78 10.97 3.71 25.21
C PRO A 78 11.72 2.38 25.03
N TYR A 79 13.00 2.48 24.73
CA TYR A 79 13.90 1.32 24.68
C TYR A 79 15.26 1.73 25.26
N ASN A 80 16.00 0.77 25.80
CA ASN A 80 17.40 0.96 26.16
C ASN A 80 18.27 0.35 25.08
N ILE A 81 19.12 1.16 24.45
CA ILE A 81 20.01 0.71 23.36
C ILE A 81 20.93 -0.43 23.80
N GLN A 82 21.28 -0.51 25.09
CA GLN A 82 22.15 -1.55 25.63
C GLN A 82 21.48 -2.93 25.70
N ASP A 83 20.14 -2.98 25.62
CA ASP A 83 19.37 -4.23 25.66
C ASP A 83 19.18 -4.84 24.25
N ILE A 84 19.60 -4.13 23.20
CA ILE A 84 19.48 -4.55 21.79
C ILE A 84 20.78 -5.26 21.37
N LYS A 85 20.66 -6.51 20.90
CA LYS A 85 21.77 -7.38 20.46
C LYS A 85 22.13 -7.22 18.99
#